data_AF-A0A4R4R9G1-F1
#
_entry.id   AF-A0A4R4R9G1-F1
#
_cell.length_a   1.000
_cell.length_b   1.000
_cell.length_c   1.000
_cell.angle_alpha   90.00
_cell.angle_beta   90.00
_cell.angle_gamma   90.00
#
_symmetry.space_group_name_H-M   'P 1'
#
loop_
_entity.id
_entity.type
_entity.pdbx_description
1 polymer ?
#
loop_
_entity_poly.entity_id
_entity_poly.type
_entity_poly.pdbx_seq_one_letter_code
_entity_poly.pdbx_strand_id
1 'polypeptide(L)'
;MGAPIKELIARSTQHDLSKLEPPEVETYDEYVPKLQAAEYGSDEYRACLAAMGDGLAHHYAHNAHHPEHHDRGINGMTLVDLIEMLADWRAASERRGSDLADSMPKSFERFGIDAQLAKILTNTARHFGWIADEATRTDR
;
A
#
# COMPACT_ATOMS: atom_id res chain seq x y z
N MET A 1 5.58 24.11 -10.30
CA MET A 1 5.15 22.86 -10.97
C MET A 1 5.89 21.62 -10.48
N GLY A 2 7.19 21.65 -10.18
CA GLY A 2 7.93 20.43 -9.78
C GLY A 2 7.88 20.00 -8.31
N ALA A 3 7.16 20.70 -7.43
CA ALA A 3 7.17 20.38 -6.00
C ALA A 3 6.60 18.98 -5.68
N PRO A 4 5.41 18.57 -6.20
CA PRO A 4 4.87 17.23 -5.92
C PRO A 4 5.76 16.10 -6.43
N ILE A 5 6.47 16.31 -7.54
CA ILE A 5 7.40 15.33 -8.12
C ILE A 5 8.60 15.13 -7.19
N LYS A 6 9.20 16.23 -6.73
CA LYS A 6 10.34 16.18 -5.80
C LYS A 6 9.95 15.53 -4.47
N GLU A 7 8.74 15.83 -4.00
CA GLU A 7 8.17 15.23 -2.79
C GLU A 7 8.02 13.72 -2.94
N LEU A 8 7.38 13.23 -4.01
CA LEU A 8 7.27 11.78 -4.27
C LEU A 8 8.63 11.07 -4.32
N ILE A 9 9.63 11.68 -4.96
CA ILE A 9 10.99 11.11 -5.03
C ILE A 9 11.62 11.04 -3.63
N ALA A 10 11.51 12.11 -2.85
CA ALA A 10 12.04 12.15 -1.49
C ALA A 10 11.37 11.12 -0.59
N ARG A 11 10.04 11.00 -0.66
CA ARG A 11 9.26 10.05 0.14
C ARG A 11 9.56 8.61 -0.22
N SER A 12 9.69 8.29 -1.51
CA SER A 12 10.11 6.95 -1.95
C SER A 12 11.45 6.54 -1.33
N THR A 13 12.40 7.47 -1.21
CA THR A 13 13.70 7.18 -0.57
C THR A 13 13.55 7.03 0.94
N GLN A 14 12.81 7.93 1.59
CA GLN A 14 12.62 7.92 3.05
C GLN A 14 11.85 6.69 3.54
N HIS A 15 10.84 6.25 2.78
CA HIS A 15 10.06 5.05 3.05
C HIS A 15 10.90 3.77 3.09
N ASP A 16 11.83 3.61 2.14
CA ASP A 16 12.68 2.44 2.11
C ASP A 16 13.77 2.52 3.19
N LEU A 17 14.29 3.72 3.47
CA LEU A 17 15.27 3.95 4.52
C LEU A 17 14.70 3.69 5.92
N SER A 18 13.45 4.07 6.21
CA SER A 18 12.86 3.88 7.54
C SER A 18 12.83 2.41 7.95
N LYS A 19 12.65 1.50 6.97
CA LYS A 19 12.61 0.04 7.19
C LYS A 19 13.96 -0.56 7.55
N LEU A 20 15.06 0.18 7.40
CA LEU A 20 16.41 -0.27 7.71
C LEU A 20 16.90 0.22 9.07
N GLU A 21 16.06 0.94 9.81
CA GLU A 21 16.37 1.47 11.14
C GLU A 21 15.40 0.94 12.20
N PRO A 22 15.82 0.82 13.47
CA PRO A 22 14.91 0.46 14.56
C PRO A 22 13.82 1.54 14.75
N PRO A 23 12.57 1.15 15.09
CA PRO A 23 12.12 -0.21 15.41
C PRO A 23 11.58 -1.00 14.20
N GLU A 24 11.65 -0.45 12.98
CA GLU A 24 11.08 -1.10 11.80
C GLU A 24 11.90 -2.31 11.36
N VAL A 25 13.23 -2.20 11.33
CA VAL A 25 14.09 -3.26 10.78
C VAL A 25 13.88 -4.62 11.45
N GLU A 26 13.91 -4.68 12.78
CA GLU A 26 13.70 -5.94 13.52
C GLU A 26 12.27 -6.46 13.34
N THR A 27 11.30 -5.55 13.34
CA THR A 27 9.88 -5.89 13.15
C THR A 27 9.65 -6.49 11.76
N TYR A 28 10.22 -5.89 10.72
CA TYR A 28 10.01 -6.32 9.35
C TYR A 28 10.74 -7.63 9.06
N ASP A 29 11.96 -7.81 9.58
CA ASP A 29 12.69 -9.08 9.49
C ASP A 29 11.90 -10.24 10.08
N GLU A 30 11.19 -10.03 11.19
CA GLU A 30 10.38 -11.06 11.82
C GLU A 30 9.05 -11.31 11.09
N TYR A 31 8.32 -10.26 10.73
CA TYR A 31 6.92 -10.39 10.32
C TYR A 31 6.70 -10.41 8.81
N VAL A 32 7.60 -9.87 7.98
CA VAL A 32 7.44 -9.90 6.51
C VAL A 32 7.31 -11.34 5.98
N PRO A 33 8.14 -12.32 6.38
CA PRO A 33 7.98 -13.71 5.92
C PRO A 33 6.63 -14.31 6.35
N LYS A 34 6.16 -13.99 7.56
CA LYS A 34 4.87 -14.47 8.09
C LYS A 34 3.70 -13.86 7.31
N LEU A 35 3.76 -12.57 6.99
CA LEU A 35 2.77 -11.87 6.18
C LEU A 35 2.72 -12.38 4.74
N GLN A 36 3.87 -12.76 4.17
CA GLN A 36 3.93 -13.37 2.84
C GLN A 36 3.27 -14.75 2.80
N ALA A 37 3.40 -15.53 3.88
CA ALA A 37 2.79 -16.84 4.00
C ALA A 37 1.26 -16.80 4.28
N ALA A 38 0.78 -15.74 4.93
CA ALA A 38 -0.64 -15.57 5.23
C ALA A 38 -1.44 -15.07 4.00
N GLU A 39 -2.70 -15.46 3.87
CA GLU A 39 -3.59 -14.90 2.83
C GLU A 39 -3.90 -13.42 3.16
N TYR A 40 -3.87 -12.55 2.14
CA TYR A 40 -4.21 -11.13 2.34
C TYR A 40 -5.63 -10.96 2.92
N GLY A 41 -5.69 -10.33 4.10
CA GLY A 41 -6.93 -10.01 4.80
C GLY A 41 -7.45 -11.12 5.73
N SER A 42 -6.79 -12.28 5.79
CA SER A 42 -7.14 -13.37 6.71
C SER A 42 -6.91 -13.01 8.18
N ASP A 43 -7.42 -13.84 9.08
CA ASP A 43 -7.23 -13.65 10.52
C ASP A 43 -5.75 -13.79 10.91
N GLU A 44 -5.00 -14.69 10.27
CA GLU A 44 -3.56 -14.84 10.48
C GLU A 44 -2.79 -13.59 10.02
N TYR A 45 -3.18 -13.03 8.86
CA TYR A 45 -2.60 -11.78 8.37
C TYR A 45 -2.86 -10.63 9.34
N ARG A 46 -4.09 -10.50 9.85
CA ARG A 46 -4.47 -9.47 10.83
C ARG A 46 -3.74 -9.66 12.17
N ALA A 47 -3.57 -10.91 12.62
CA ALA A 47 -2.81 -11.23 13.82
C ALA A 47 -1.34 -10.84 13.68
N CYS A 48 -0.73 -11.08 12.50
CA CYS A 48 0.64 -10.62 12.23
C CYS A 48 0.75 -9.10 12.30
N LEU A 49 -0.17 -8.36 11.67
CA LEU A 49 -0.19 -6.90 11.75
C LEU A 49 -0.31 -6.38 13.18
N ALA A 50 -1.18 -6.99 14.00
CA ALA A 50 -1.32 -6.62 15.40
C ALA A 50 -0.03 -6.88 16.20
N ALA A 51 0.66 -7.98 15.88
CA ALA A 51 1.89 -8.38 16.56
C ALA A 51 3.12 -7.54 16.16
N MET A 52 3.08 -6.83 15.02
CA MET A 52 4.15 -5.91 14.61
C MET A 52 4.28 -4.67 15.52
N GLY A 53 3.25 -4.34 16.31
CA GLY A 53 3.32 -3.36 17.40
C GLY A 53 3.99 -2.03 17.01
N ASP A 54 5.02 -1.64 17.79
CA ASP A 54 5.72 -0.36 17.67
C ASP A 54 6.40 -0.15 16.32
N GLY A 55 6.88 -1.22 15.66
CA GLY A 55 7.47 -1.11 14.33
C GLY A 55 6.45 -0.66 13.29
N LEU A 56 5.24 -1.24 13.32
CA LEU A 56 4.17 -0.85 12.41
C LEU A 56 3.59 0.54 12.75
N ALA A 57 3.48 0.87 14.04
CA ALA A 57 3.07 2.20 14.47
C ALA A 57 4.06 3.28 14.04
N HIS A 58 5.37 3.03 14.18
CA HIS A 58 6.42 3.91 13.67
C HIS A 58 6.29 4.11 12.16
N HIS A 59 6.07 3.02 11.42
CA HIS A 59 5.90 3.05 9.98
C HIS A 59 4.73 3.93 9.56
N TYR A 60 3.55 3.76 10.17
CA TYR A 60 2.38 4.60 9.88
C TYR A 60 2.61 6.07 10.24
N ALA A 61 3.32 6.36 11.33
CA ALA A 61 3.61 7.73 11.73
C ALA A 61 4.55 8.46 10.74
N HIS A 62 5.45 7.76 10.05
CA HIS A 62 6.43 8.37 9.15
C HIS A 62 6.05 8.31 7.67
N ASN A 63 5.10 7.44 7.29
CA ASN A 63 4.73 7.19 5.90
C ASN A 63 3.27 7.57 5.64
N ALA A 64 3.03 8.83 5.27
CA ALA A 64 1.67 9.37 5.12
C ALA A 64 0.86 8.81 3.93
N HIS A 65 1.43 7.89 3.14
CA HIS A 65 0.67 7.13 2.14
C HIS A 65 -0.22 6.05 2.78
N HIS A 66 -0.07 5.74 4.07
CA HIS A 66 -0.99 4.87 4.80
C HIS A 66 -2.22 5.65 5.29
N PRO A 67 -3.45 5.15 5.07
CA PRO A 67 -4.65 5.72 5.69
C PRO A 67 -4.54 5.82 7.22
N GLU A 68 -3.85 4.88 7.85
CA GLU A 68 -3.59 4.85 9.29
C GLU A 68 -2.74 6.03 9.81
N HIS A 69 -2.03 6.76 8.94
CA HIS A 69 -1.33 7.99 9.30
C HIS A 69 -2.29 9.15 9.61
N HIS A 70 -3.51 9.11 9.05
CA HIS A 70 -4.43 10.24 9.04
C HIS A 70 -5.59 10.03 9.99
N ASP A 71 -5.91 11.03 10.82
CA ASP A 71 -7.07 11.01 11.71
C ASP A 71 -8.40 10.79 10.98
N ARG A 72 -8.47 11.20 9.70
CA ARG A 72 -9.65 11.04 8.83
C ARG A 72 -9.51 9.88 7.84
N GLY A 73 -8.56 8.96 8.07
CA GLY A 73 -8.27 7.84 7.19
C GLY A 73 -7.98 8.30 5.76
N ILE A 74 -8.53 7.57 4.78
CA ILE A 74 -8.41 7.91 3.35
C ILE A 74 -8.83 9.36 3.03
N ASN A 75 -9.79 9.93 3.76
CA ASN A 75 -10.29 11.30 3.55
C ASN A 75 -9.33 12.39 4.07
N GLY A 76 -8.26 12.00 4.77
CA GLY A 76 -7.17 12.89 5.18
C GLY A 76 -6.08 13.04 4.14
N MET A 77 -6.00 12.12 3.17
CA MET A 77 -4.89 12.00 2.24
C MET A 77 -4.89 13.08 1.16
N THR A 78 -3.70 13.46 0.72
CA THR A 78 -3.46 14.27 -0.48
C THR A 78 -3.36 13.40 -1.73
N LEU A 79 -3.32 14.01 -2.92
CA LEU A 79 -3.06 13.28 -4.16
C LEU A 79 -1.66 12.63 -4.20
N VAL A 80 -0.68 13.23 -3.52
CA VAL A 80 0.69 12.68 -3.41
C VAL A 80 0.64 11.38 -2.61
N ASP A 81 -0.06 11.38 -1.48
CA ASP A 81 -0.26 10.19 -0.65
C ASP A 81 -0.96 9.07 -1.41
N LEU A 82 -2.02 9.39 -2.17
CA LEU A 82 -2.77 8.39 -2.93
C LEU A 82 -1.94 7.74 -4.05
N ILE A 83 -1.09 8.52 -4.73
CA ILE A 83 -0.19 7.99 -5.77
C ILE A 83 0.85 7.06 -5.15
N GLU A 84 1.47 7.49 -4.04
CA GLU A 84 2.45 6.68 -3.32
C GLU A 84 1.84 5.41 -2.76
N MET A 85 0.62 5.48 -2.19
CA MET A 85 -0.12 4.34 -1.66
C MET A 85 -0.38 3.29 -2.75
N LEU A 86 -0.84 3.73 -3.92
CA LEU A 86 -1.11 2.82 -5.03
C LEU A 86 0.19 2.17 -5.55
N ALA A 87 1.30 2.91 -5.56
CA ALA A 87 2.61 2.39 -5.93
C ALA A 87 3.14 1.37 -4.89
N ASP A 88 2.94 1.61 -3.59
CA ASP A 88 3.30 0.62 -2.55
C ASP A 88 2.46 -0.65 -2.67
N TRP A 89 1.15 -0.54 -2.94
CA TRP A 89 0.30 -1.72 -3.18
C TRP A 89 0.79 -2.54 -4.36
N ARG A 90 1.23 -1.88 -5.44
CA ARG A 90 1.85 -2.55 -6.58
C ARG A 90 3.16 -3.25 -6.18
N ALA A 91 4.03 -2.57 -5.45
CA ALA A 91 5.29 -3.17 -4.99
C ALA A 91 5.02 -4.36 -4.05
N ALA A 92 3.99 -4.27 -3.20
CA ALA A 92 3.57 -5.35 -2.32
C ALA A 92 3.02 -6.55 -3.10
N SER A 93 2.25 -6.34 -4.17
CA SER A 93 1.75 -7.43 -5.00
C SER A 93 2.88 -8.15 -5.73
N GLU A 94 3.88 -7.42 -6.24
CA GLU A 94 5.07 -7.99 -6.88
C GLU A 94 5.89 -8.85 -5.92
N ARG A 95 6.14 -8.35 -4.69
CA ARG A 95 6.85 -9.11 -3.65
C ARG A 95 6.15 -10.42 -3.25
N ARG A 96 4.84 -10.52 -3.46
CA ARG A 96 4.03 -11.70 -3.13
C ARG A 96 3.78 -12.61 -4.34
N GLY A 97 4.14 -12.19 -5.55
CA GLY A 97 3.79 -12.90 -6.78
C GLY A 97 2.27 -12.95 -7.06
N SER A 98 1.52 -11.98 -6.52
CA SER A 98 0.07 -11.85 -6.69
C SER A 98 -0.29 -10.73 -7.66
N ASP A 99 -1.48 -10.75 -8.24
CA ASP A 99 -1.99 -9.63 -9.05
C ASP A 99 -2.50 -8.49 -8.15
N LEU A 100 -2.17 -7.25 -8.51
CA LEU A 100 -2.71 -6.06 -7.87
C LEU A 100 -4.23 -5.99 -8.04
N ALA A 101 -4.77 -6.47 -9.17
CA ALA A 101 -6.19 -6.48 -9.45
C ALA A 101 -7.00 -7.27 -8.41
N ASP A 102 -6.40 -8.30 -7.81
CA ASP A 102 -7.06 -9.15 -6.81
C ASP A 102 -7.06 -8.52 -5.41
N SER A 103 -6.04 -7.72 -5.09
CA SER A 103 -5.90 -7.11 -3.76
C SER A 103 -6.59 -5.75 -3.64
N MET A 104 -6.74 -5.00 -4.74
CA MET A 104 -7.39 -3.68 -4.73
C MET A 104 -8.81 -3.71 -4.14
N PRO A 105 -9.74 -4.61 -4.51
CA PRO A 105 -11.08 -4.66 -3.90
C PRO A 105 -11.04 -4.88 -2.39
N LYS A 106 -10.16 -5.77 -1.91
CA LYS A 106 -9.96 -6.03 -0.48
C LYS A 106 -9.43 -4.78 0.23
N SER A 107 -8.52 -4.03 -0.38
CA SER A 107 -8.03 -2.75 0.15
C SER A 107 -9.10 -1.66 0.14
N PHE A 108 -9.94 -1.59 -0.90
CA PHE A 108 -11.04 -0.64 -0.96
C PHE A 108 -12.04 -0.86 0.17
N GLU A 109 -12.41 -2.10 0.43
CA GLU A 109 -13.26 -2.47 1.57
C GLU A 109 -12.57 -2.14 2.90
N ARG A 110 -11.31 -2.55 3.07
CA ARG A 110 -10.54 -2.31 4.31
C ARG A 110 -10.45 -0.82 4.67
N PHE A 111 -10.23 0.04 3.69
CA PHE A 111 -9.99 1.47 3.91
C PHE A 111 -11.21 2.36 3.68
N GLY A 112 -12.39 1.77 3.42
CA GLY A 112 -13.62 2.52 3.18
C GLY A 112 -13.54 3.45 1.96
N ILE A 113 -12.94 2.98 0.87
CA ILE A 113 -12.75 3.76 -0.36
C ILE A 113 -14.04 3.77 -1.17
N ASP A 114 -14.62 4.96 -1.34
CA ASP A 114 -15.84 5.16 -2.12
C ASP A 114 -15.64 4.92 -3.62
N ALA A 115 -16.74 4.61 -4.31
CA ALA A 115 -16.76 4.20 -5.72
C ALA A 115 -16.07 5.18 -6.68
N GLN A 116 -16.11 6.49 -6.41
CA GLN A 116 -15.43 7.48 -7.24
C GLN A 116 -13.91 7.34 -7.13
N LEU A 117 -13.38 7.30 -5.89
CA LEU A 117 -11.94 7.19 -5.66
C LEU A 117 -11.43 5.82 -6.11
N ALA A 118 -12.18 4.74 -5.85
CA ALA A 118 -11.86 3.40 -6.34
C ALA A 118 -11.68 3.38 -7.87
N LYS A 119 -12.57 4.04 -8.63
CA LYS A 119 -12.43 4.16 -10.09
C LYS A 119 -11.20 4.94 -10.51
N ILE A 120 -10.86 6.04 -9.80
CA ILE A 120 -9.67 6.84 -10.09
C ILE A 120 -8.41 5.98 -9.88
N LEU A 121 -8.29 5.29 -8.74
CA LEU A 121 -7.16 4.42 -8.45
C LEU A 121 -7.03 3.28 -9.47
N THR A 122 -8.14 2.64 -9.85
CA THR A 122 -8.16 1.60 -10.90
C THR A 122 -7.71 2.15 -12.25
N ASN A 123 -8.18 3.34 -12.64
CA ASN A 123 -7.76 3.97 -13.89
C ASN A 123 -6.26 4.30 -13.88
N THR A 124 -5.73 4.77 -12.75
CA THR A 124 -4.30 5.03 -12.58
C THR A 124 -3.47 3.75 -12.67
N ALA A 125 -3.91 2.66 -12.01
CA ALA A 125 -3.23 1.37 -12.11
C ALA A 125 -3.21 0.84 -13.56
N ARG A 126 -4.32 0.98 -14.30
CA ARG A 126 -4.38 0.64 -15.75
C ARG A 126 -3.44 1.50 -16.59
N HIS A 127 -3.41 2.81 -16.33
CA HIS A 127 -2.55 3.73 -17.06
C HIS A 127 -1.06 3.34 -16.98
N PHE A 128 -0.61 2.86 -15.82
CA PHE A 128 0.75 2.36 -15.64
C PHE A 128 0.95 0.90 -16.09
N GLY A 129 -0.09 0.24 -16.63
CA GLY A 129 -0.05 -1.17 -17.03
C GLY A 129 0.08 -2.13 -15.84
N TRP A 130 -0.31 -1.70 -14.64
CA TRP A 130 -0.18 -2.52 -13.43
C TRP A 130 -1.26 -3.57 -13.28
N ILE A 131 -2.40 -3.34 -13.93
CA ILE A 131 -3.50 -4.30 -14.04
C ILE A 131 -3.97 -4.32 -15.50
N ALA A 132 -4.54 -5.45 -15.94
CA ALA A 132 -5.04 -5.59 -17.30
C ALA A 132 -6.18 -4.62 -17.62
N ASP A 133 -6.25 -4.20 -18.88
CA ASP A 133 -7.43 -3.51 -19.39
C ASP A 133 -8.59 -4.50 -19.49
N GLU A 134 -9.82 -4.03 -19.21
CA GLU A 134 -11.03 -4.84 -19.34
C GLU A 134 -11.18 -5.43 -20.76
N ALA A 135 -10.62 -4.76 -21.78
CA ALA A 135 -10.59 -5.22 -23.17
C ALA A 135 -9.64 -6.41 -23.43
N THR A 136 -8.71 -6.71 -22.50
CA THR A 136 -7.72 -7.80 -22.62
C THR A 136 -8.06 -9.05 -21.80
N ARG A 137 -9.16 -9.04 -21.03
CA ARG A 137 -9.60 -10.17 -20.19
C ARG A 137 -10.49 -11.20 -20.89
N THR A 138 -10.88 -10.97 -22.15
CA THR A 138 -11.80 -11.85 -22.89
C THR A 138 -11.13 -13.02 -23.63
N ASP A 139 -9.80 -13.18 -23.55
CA ASP A 139 -9.06 -14.24 -24.26
C ASP A 139 -8.21 -15.15 -23.34
N ARG A 140 -8.69 -15.46 -22.12
CA ARG A 140 -8.12 -16.55 -21.31
C ARG A 140 -9.19 -17.44 -20.72
#